data_AF-A0A521VYH4-F1
#
_entry.id   AF-A0A521VYH4-F1
#
_cell.length_a   1.000
_cell.length_b   1.000
_cell.length_c   1.000
_cell.angle_alpha   90.00
_cell.angle_beta   90.00
_cell.angle_gamma   90.00
#
_symmetry.space_group_name_H-M   'P 1'
#
loop_
_entity.id
_entity.type
_entity.pdbx_description
1 polymer ?
#
loop_
_entity_poly.entity_id
_entity_poly.type
_entity_poly.pdbx_seq_one_letter_code
_entity_poly.pdbx_strand_id
1 'polypeptide(L)'
;MVKVEEFQQFGKEQIEAATQSAAVFSKGTQAIALAVTDYAKKSFEDTSKLFEKLAATKSFDKAVEVQTEFAKSSYETFVAEATKLGELYADLAKEAYKPFEGYFSKLNIPSARS
;
A
#
# COMPACT_ATOMS: atom_id res chain seq x y z
N MET A 1 45.63 -8.58 4.91
CA MET A 1 44.60 -8.65 5.97
C MET A 1 43.18 -8.39 5.48
N VAL A 2 43.02 -7.82 4.28
CA VAL A 2 41.77 -7.45 3.58
C VAL A 2 40.58 -8.45 3.62
N LYS A 3 40.80 -9.77 3.64
CA LYS A 3 39.69 -10.76 3.52
C LYS A 3 38.76 -10.86 4.72
N VAL A 4 39.24 -10.63 5.94
CA VAL A 4 38.41 -10.77 7.16
C VAL A 4 37.53 -9.54 7.34
N GLU A 5 38.07 -8.35 7.07
CA GLU A 5 37.32 -7.08 7.13
C GLU A 5 36.22 -7.01 6.07
N GLU A 6 36.48 -7.45 4.83
CA GLU A 6 35.47 -7.55 3.77
C GLU A 6 34.34 -8.52 4.13
N PHE A 7 34.69 -9.68 4.71
CA PHE A 7 33.69 -10.67 5.11
C PHE A 7 32.84 -10.18 6.28
N GLN A 8 33.44 -9.45 7.24
CA GLN A 8 32.72 -8.81 8.33
C GLN A 8 31.81 -7.67 7.86
N GLN A 9 32.27 -6.84 6.91
CA GLN A 9 31.45 -5.80 6.30
C GLN A 9 30.26 -6.39 5.53
N PHE A 10 30.49 -7.43 4.72
CA PHE A 10 29.43 -8.12 4.00
C PHE A 10 28.38 -8.72 4.96
N GLY A 11 28.82 -9.35 6.06
CA GLY A 11 27.91 -9.84 7.09
C GLY A 11 27.06 -8.74 7.74
N LYS A 12 27.63 -7.57 7.99
CA LYS A 12 26.90 -6.39 8.52
C LYS A 12 25.89 -5.86 7.51
N GLU A 13 26.28 -5.67 6.25
CA GLU A 13 25.40 -5.22 5.16
C GLU A 13 24.17 -6.12 5.02
N GLN A 14 24.34 -7.44 5.14
CA GLN A 14 23.25 -8.42 5.05
C GLN A 14 22.28 -8.35 6.23
N ILE A 15 22.78 -8.14 7.46
CA ILE A 15 21.94 -7.98 8.66
C ILE A 15 21.17 -6.67 8.60
N GLU A 16 21.79 -5.59 8.13
CA GLU A 16 21.12 -4.29 7.93
C GLU A 16 20.02 -4.40 6.87
N ALA A 17 20.31 -5.04 5.73
CA ALA A 17 19.32 -5.28 4.67
C ALA A 17 18.15 -6.14 5.16
N ALA A 18 18.41 -7.21 5.92
CA ALA A 18 17.36 -8.05 6.50
C ALA A 18 16.49 -7.27 7.49
N THR A 19 17.11 -6.45 8.34
CA THR A 19 16.40 -5.61 9.32
C THR A 19 15.53 -4.56 8.65
N GLN A 20 16.05 -3.91 7.60
CA GLN A 20 15.28 -2.96 6.78
C GLN A 20 14.11 -3.64 6.08
N SER A 21 14.32 -4.81 5.46
CA SER A 21 13.25 -5.58 4.81
C SER A 21 12.15 -5.97 5.78
N ALA A 22 12.49 -6.41 7.00
CA ALA A 22 11.53 -6.75 8.04
C ALA A 22 10.71 -5.52 8.48
N ALA A 23 11.37 -4.36 8.65
CA ALA A 23 10.71 -3.11 9.02
C ALA A 23 9.75 -2.62 7.92
N VAL A 24 10.17 -2.68 6.66
CA VAL A 24 9.36 -2.32 5.48
C VAL A 24 8.13 -3.23 5.38
N PHE A 25 8.32 -4.54 5.50
CA PHE A 25 7.23 -5.51 5.43
C PHE A 25 6.21 -5.31 6.56
N SER A 26 6.69 -5.12 7.79
CA SER A 26 5.83 -4.86 8.95
C SER A 26 5.00 -3.59 8.76
N LYS A 27 5.63 -2.48 8.36
CA LYS A 27 4.94 -1.21 8.09
C LYS A 27 3.93 -1.31 6.95
N GLY A 28 4.31 -1.94 5.84
CA GLY A 28 3.41 -2.15 4.70
C GLY A 28 2.18 -2.96 5.09
N THR A 29 2.38 -4.04 5.86
CA THR A 29 1.27 -4.88 6.37
C THR A 29 0.35 -4.08 7.29
N GLN A 30 0.91 -3.29 8.21
CA GLN A 30 0.12 -2.42 9.09
C GLN A 30 -0.68 -1.37 8.30
N ALA A 31 -0.08 -0.76 7.29
CA ALA A 31 -0.74 0.25 6.46
C ALA A 31 -1.89 -0.35 5.63
N ILE A 32 -1.70 -1.54 5.05
CA ILE A 32 -2.76 -2.27 4.34
C ILE A 32 -3.89 -2.64 5.30
N ALA A 33 -3.57 -3.17 6.47
CA ALA A 33 -4.57 -3.52 7.48
C ALA A 33 -5.41 -2.31 7.92
N LEU A 34 -4.76 -1.15 8.11
CA LEU A 34 -5.44 0.11 8.40
C LEU A 34 -6.36 0.54 7.26
N ALA A 35 -5.87 0.54 6.01
CA ALA A 35 -6.69 0.92 4.85
C ALA A 35 -7.95 0.04 4.72
N VAL A 36 -7.81 -1.28 4.87
CA VAL A 36 -8.96 -2.21 4.84
C VAL A 36 -9.92 -1.96 6.00
N THR A 37 -9.40 -1.73 7.20
CA THR A 37 -10.24 -1.47 8.39
C THR A 37 -11.01 -0.14 8.25
N ASP A 38 -10.36 0.90 7.73
CA ASP A 38 -10.97 2.21 7.52
C ASP A 38 -12.07 2.12 6.44
N TYR A 39 -11.81 1.42 5.33
CA TYR A 39 -12.84 1.15 4.31
C TYR A 39 -14.04 0.39 4.87
N ALA A 40 -13.81 -0.63 5.71
CA ALA A 40 -14.88 -1.40 6.33
C ALA A 40 -15.75 -0.53 7.26
N LYS A 41 -15.14 0.32 8.09
CA LYS A 41 -15.86 1.29 8.93
C LYS A 41 -16.70 2.24 8.09
N LYS A 42 -16.09 2.83 7.05
CA LYS A 42 -16.79 3.77 6.17
C LYS A 42 -17.97 3.11 5.45
N SER A 43 -17.78 1.90 4.92
CA SER A 43 -18.84 1.13 4.27
C SER A 43 -20.02 0.86 5.21
N PHE A 44 -19.73 0.56 6.48
CA PHE A 44 -20.76 0.36 7.49
C PHE A 44 -21.53 1.66 7.77
N GLU A 45 -20.83 2.76 8.03
CA GLU A 45 -21.44 4.08 8.28
C GLU A 45 -22.31 4.54 7.11
N ASP A 46 -21.83 4.38 5.88
CA ASP A 46 -22.55 4.81 4.68
C ASP A 46 -23.80 3.95 4.45
N THR A 47 -23.72 2.65 4.74
CA THR A 47 -24.88 1.74 4.68
C THR A 47 -25.92 2.08 5.76
N SER A 48 -25.49 2.39 6.99
CA SER A 48 -26.39 2.85 8.05
C SER A 48 -27.10 4.14 7.65
N LYS A 49 -26.39 5.13 7.10
CA LYS A 49 -26.99 6.37 6.60
C LYS A 49 -27.98 6.11 5.47
N LEU A 50 -27.66 5.21 4.53
CA LEU A 50 -28.58 4.81 3.48
C LEU A 50 -29.87 4.24 4.07
N PHE A 51 -29.76 3.33 5.04
CA PHE A 51 -30.92 2.73 5.69
C PHE A 51 -31.79 3.78 6.41
N GLU A 52 -31.18 4.69 7.16
CA GLU A 52 -31.89 5.79 7.84
C GLU A 52 -32.62 6.68 6.83
N LYS A 53 -31.95 7.08 5.75
CA LYS A 53 -32.56 7.89 4.68
C LYS A 53 -33.73 7.15 4.03
N LEU A 54 -33.55 5.88 3.66
CA LEU A 54 -34.62 5.07 3.03
C LEU A 54 -35.81 4.88 3.97
N ALA A 55 -35.58 4.59 5.25
CA ALA A 55 -36.64 4.41 6.25
C ALA A 55 -37.44 5.71 6.49
N ALA A 56 -36.80 6.87 6.38
CA ALA A 56 -37.46 8.17 6.49
C ALA A 56 -38.28 8.56 5.24
N THR A 57 -38.07 7.88 4.11
CA THR A 57 -38.60 8.29 2.81
C THR A 57 -39.92 7.57 2.49
N LYS A 58 -40.98 8.33 2.18
CA LYS A 58 -42.31 7.80 1.79
C LYS A 58 -42.60 7.85 0.28
N SER A 59 -41.64 8.30 -0.53
CA SER A 59 -41.78 8.51 -1.97
C SER A 59 -40.75 7.68 -2.71
N PHE A 60 -41.19 7.01 -3.78
CA PHE A 60 -40.32 6.20 -4.62
C PHE A 60 -39.22 7.02 -5.31
N ASP A 61 -39.56 8.20 -5.85
CA ASP A 61 -38.59 9.07 -6.55
C ASP A 61 -37.44 9.49 -5.64
N LYS A 62 -37.76 9.83 -4.38
CA LYS A 62 -36.74 10.15 -3.37
C LYS A 62 -35.89 8.95 -2.96
N ALA A 63 -36.47 7.74 -2.96
CA ALA A 63 -35.70 6.53 -2.68
C ALA A 63 -34.68 6.25 -3.80
N VAL A 64 -35.07 6.49 -5.07
CA VAL A 64 -34.17 6.38 -6.23
C VAL A 64 -33.04 7.41 -6.15
N GLU A 65 -33.35 8.65 -5.78
CA GLU A 65 -32.35 9.71 -5.57
C GLU A 65 -31.32 9.31 -4.50
N VAL A 66 -31.81 8.89 -3.31
CA VAL A 66 -30.96 8.44 -2.20
C VAL A 66 -30.06 7.26 -2.59
N GLN A 67 -30.60 6.29 -3.34
CA GLN A 67 -29.83 5.14 -3.79
C GLN A 67 -28.80 5.51 -4.87
N THR A 68 -29.12 6.49 -5.73
CA THR A 68 -28.20 7.03 -6.75
C THR A 68 -27.04 7.79 -6.10
N GLU A 69 -27.33 8.62 -5.08
CA GLU A 69 -26.31 9.30 -4.29
C GLU A 69 -25.37 8.29 -3.61
N PHE A 70 -25.95 7.25 -2.98
CA PHE A 70 -25.16 6.20 -2.34
C PHE A 70 -24.26 5.50 -3.36
N ALA A 71 -24.79 5.08 -4.51
CA ALA A 71 -24.01 4.41 -5.56
C ALA A 71 -22.83 5.28 -6.04
N LYS A 72 -23.05 6.58 -6.24
CA LYS A 72 -22.00 7.52 -6.62
C LYS A 72 -20.92 7.64 -5.53
N SER A 73 -21.34 7.85 -4.28
CA SER A 73 -20.43 7.96 -3.13
C SER A 73 -19.62 6.68 -2.88
N SER A 74 -20.27 5.52 -3.01
CA SER A 74 -19.62 4.21 -2.89
C SER A 74 -18.58 4.01 -3.99
N TYR A 75 -18.87 4.43 -5.23
CA TYR A 75 -17.90 4.35 -6.32
C TYR A 75 -16.68 5.26 -6.09
N GLU A 76 -16.90 6.51 -5.70
CA GLU A 76 -15.82 7.45 -5.39
C GLU A 76 -14.94 6.93 -4.24
N THR A 77 -15.57 6.40 -3.18
CA THR A 77 -14.86 5.82 -2.04
C THR A 77 -14.07 4.58 -2.44
N PHE A 78 -14.65 3.69 -3.26
CA PHE A 78 -13.96 2.51 -3.76
C PHE A 78 -12.72 2.87 -4.57
N VAL A 79 -12.84 3.82 -5.52
CA VAL A 79 -11.71 4.26 -6.33
C VAL A 79 -10.60 4.83 -5.46
N ALA A 80 -10.95 5.67 -4.47
CA ALA A 80 -9.97 6.24 -3.55
C ALA A 80 -9.21 5.18 -2.75
N GLU A 81 -9.90 4.19 -2.19
CA GLU A 81 -9.26 3.11 -1.43
C GLU A 81 -8.46 2.15 -2.32
N ALA A 82 -8.94 1.88 -3.55
CA ALA A 82 -8.20 1.09 -4.53
C ALA A 82 -6.89 1.78 -4.93
N THR A 83 -6.92 3.11 -5.14
CA THR A 83 -5.72 3.90 -5.39
C THR A 83 -4.76 3.84 -4.21
N LYS A 84 -5.26 4.07 -2.99
CA LYS A 84 -4.45 4.02 -1.76
C LYS A 84 -3.78 2.65 -1.57
N LEU A 85 -4.52 1.55 -1.77
CA LEU A 85 -3.95 0.20 -1.71
C LEU A 85 -2.90 0.00 -2.80
N GLY A 86 -3.16 0.45 -4.03
CA GLY A 86 -2.20 0.39 -5.14
C GLY A 86 -0.89 1.12 -4.83
N GLU A 87 -0.97 2.31 -4.23
CA GLU A 87 0.19 3.08 -3.78
C GLU A 87 0.97 2.35 -2.68
N LEU A 88 0.28 1.81 -1.67
CA LEU A 88 0.90 1.03 -0.60
C LEU A 88 1.65 -0.20 -1.13
N TYR A 89 1.08 -0.92 -2.10
CA TYR A 89 1.75 -2.04 -2.75
C TYR A 89 2.93 -1.60 -3.62
N ALA A 90 2.80 -0.49 -4.37
CA ALA A 90 3.88 0.06 -5.17
C ALA A 90 5.06 0.49 -4.31
N ASP A 91 4.80 1.13 -3.18
CA ASP A 91 5.84 1.57 -2.25
C ASP A 91 6.52 0.38 -1.55
N LEU A 92 5.75 -0.63 -1.14
CA LEU A 92 6.31 -1.89 -0.64
C LEU A 92 7.25 -2.54 -1.67
N ALA A 93 6.85 -2.56 -2.94
CA ALA A 93 7.68 -3.09 -4.02
C ALA A 93 8.97 -2.26 -4.19
N LYS A 94 8.88 -0.92 -4.27
CA LYS A 94 10.07 -0.04 -4.38
C LYS A 94 11.05 -0.28 -3.23
N GLU A 95 10.57 -0.30 -2.00
CA GLU A 95 11.41 -0.54 -0.82
C GLU A 95 12.06 -1.93 -0.84
N ALA A 96 11.37 -2.96 -1.34
CA ALA A 96 11.94 -4.28 -1.53
C ALA A 96 13.02 -4.33 -2.65
N TYR A 97 12.95 -3.45 -3.64
CA TYR A 97 13.94 -3.36 -4.72
C TYR A 97 15.19 -2.53 -4.36
N LYS A 98 15.13 -1.63 -3.38
CA LYS A 98 16.27 -0.77 -2.97
C LYS A 98 17.59 -1.50 -2.73
N PRO A 99 17.64 -2.67 -2.05
CA PRO A 99 18.90 -3.39 -1.85
C PRO A 99 19.60 -3.78 -3.16
N PHE A 100 18.85 -3.94 -4.25
CA PHE A 100 19.38 -4.33 -5.56
C PHE A 100 19.89 -3.14 -6.39
N GLU A 101 19.43 -1.91 -6.13
CA GLU A 101 19.94 -0.70 -6.81
C GLU A 101 21.44 -0.48 -6.56
N GLY A 102 21.91 -0.81 -5.35
CA GLY A 102 23.33 -0.78 -5.00
C GLY A 102 24.17 -1.83 -5.73
N TYR A 103 23.59 -2.97 -6.10
CA TYR A 103 24.27 -4.02 -6.87
C TYR A 103 24.51 -3.63 -8.33
N PHE A 104 23.61 -2.88 -8.96
CA PHE A 104 23.84 -2.34 -10.32
C PHE A 104 24.99 -1.33 -10.35
N SER A 105 25.14 -0.53 -9.30
CA SER A 105 26.26 0.41 -9.14
C SER A 105 27.60 -0.31 -8.89
N LYS A 106 27.57 -1.48 -8.23
CA LYS A 106 28.74 -2.36 -8.03
C LYS A 106 29.07 -3.21 -9.28
N LEU A 107 28.11 -3.41 -10.20
CA LEU A 107 28.29 -4.05 -11.51
C LEU A 107 28.67 -3.02 -12.61
N ASN A 108 29.62 -2.12 -12.33
CA ASN A 108 30.31 -1.40 -13.39
C ASN A 108 31.07 -2.43 -14.25
N ILE A 109 30.38 -3.05 -15.21
CA ILE A 109 30.96 -3.85 -16.27
C ILE A 109 31.96 -2.91 -16.93
N PRO A 110 33.27 -3.17 -16.82
CA PRO A 110 34.27 -2.35 -17.49
C PRO A 110 33.86 -2.30 -18.96
N SER A 111 33.66 -1.10 -19.50
CA SER A 111 33.40 -0.92 -20.92
C SER A 111 34.53 -1.58 -21.69
N ALA A 112 34.30 -2.81 -22.16
CA ALA A 112 35.17 -3.48 -23.10
C ALA A 112 35.05 -2.73 -24.43
N ARG A 113 35.87 -1.69 -24.59
CA ARG A 113 36.25 -1.13 -25.88
C ARG A 113 37.75 -0.86 -25.86
N SER A 114 38.50 -1.89 -26.26
CA SER A 114 39.78 -1.74 -26.97
C SER A 114 39.49 -1.63 -28.45
#